data_AF-A0A1I6BLM3-F1
#
_entry.id   AF-A0A1I6BLM3-F1
#
_cell.length_a   1.000
_cell.length_b   1.000
_cell.length_c   1.000
_cell.angle_alpha   90.00
_cell.angle_beta   90.00
_cell.angle_gamma   90.00
#
_symmetry.space_group_name_H-M   'P 1'
#
loop_
_entity.id
_entity.type
_entity.pdbx_description
1 polymer ?
#
loop_
_entity_poly.entity_id
_entity_poly.type
_entity_poly.pdbx_seq_one_letter_code
_entity_poly.pdbx_strand_id
1 'polypeptide(L)'
;MEIPSELDGAKVIHITKNSLENRYGYVGIVDDSRNLIDKIYITAVAICQYDGSKECYLFSCDLNWDVIGDIDYDTIEEAKESAVNNHNVKEEDWIF
;
A
#
# COMPACT_ATOMS: atom_id res chain seq x y z
N MET A 1 0.55 -12.44 -13.59
CA MET A 1 0.31 -11.98 -12.21
C MET A 1 -1.07 -11.37 -12.23
N GLU A 2 -2.01 -11.93 -11.47
CA GLU A 2 -3.36 -11.38 -11.39
C GLU A 2 -3.36 -10.22 -10.40
N ILE A 3 -3.91 -9.10 -10.83
CA ILE A 3 -4.05 -7.90 -10.00
C ILE A 3 -5.37 -8.05 -9.23
N PRO A 4 -5.35 -7.97 -7.89
CA PRO A 4 -6.57 -8.11 -7.11
C PRO A 4 -7.54 -6.98 -7.43
N SER A 5 -8.82 -7.30 -7.50
CA SER A 5 -9.90 -6.32 -7.63
C SER A 5 -10.41 -5.82 -6.26
N GLU A 6 -10.04 -6.55 -5.21
CA GLU A 6 -10.39 -6.27 -3.81
C GLU A 6 -9.22 -6.66 -2.91
N LEU A 7 -8.95 -5.87 -1.88
CA LEU A 7 -7.98 -6.10 -0.82
C LEU A 7 -8.66 -5.83 0.52
N ASP A 8 -8.57 -6.75 1.48
CA ASP A 8 -9.20 -6.63 2.80
C ASP A 8 -10.70 -6.24 2.79
N GLY A 9 -11.45 -6.61 1.73
CA GLY A 9 -12.86 -6.25 1.58
C GLY A 9 -13.10 -4.85 0.98
N ALA A 10 -12.04 -4.11 0.64
CA ALA A 10 -12.10 -2.82 -0.05
C ALA A 10 -11.82 -2.99 -1.55
N LYS A 11 -12.62 -2.33 -2.38
CA LYS A 11 -12.45 -2.35 -3.83
C LYS A 11 -11.21 -1.55 -4.23
N VAL A 12 -10.38 -2.12 -5.11
CA VAL A 12 -9.19 -1.45 -5.65
C VAL A 12 -9.59 -0.38 -6.67
N ILE A 13 -9.08 0.84 -6.50
CA ILE A 13 -9.23 1.98 -7.41
C ILE A 13 -7.94 2.19 -8.21
N HIS A 14 -6.81 2.31 -7.52
CA HIS A 14 -5.47 2.40 -8.11
C HIS A 14 -4.55 1.36 -7.47
N ILE A 15 -3.58 0.85 -8.23
CA ILE A 15 -2.63 -0.13 -7.71
C ILE A 15 -1.31 -0.08 -8.48
N THR A 16 -0.21 -0.36 -7.79
CA THR A 16 1.09 -0.56 -8.43
C THR A 16 1.26 -2.01 -8.85
N LYS A 17 2.29 -2.29 -9.65
CA LYS A 17 2.77 -3.68 -9.78
C LYS A 17 3.20 -4.19 -8.41
N ASN A 18 3.04 -5.49 -8.17
CA ASN A 18 3.65 -6.14 -7.02
C ASN A 18 4.93 -6.85 -7.46
N SER A 19 6.07 -6.39 -6.96
CA SER A 19 7.37 -6.90 -7.37
C SER A 19 8.39 -6.74 -6.25
N LEU A 20 9.27 -7.73 -6.10
CA LEU A 20 10.44 -7.63 -5.22
C LEU A 20 11.43 -6.53 -5.62
N GLU A 21 11.35 -6.06 -6.87
CA GLU A 21 12.16 -4.93 -7.35
C GLU A 21 11.65 -3.59 -6.83
N ASN A 22 10.38 -3.53 -6.42
CA ASN A 22 9.79 -2.32 -5.86
C ASN A 22 10.38 -2.07 -4.47
N ARG A 23 10.60 -0.80 -4.15
CA ARG A 23 11.16 -0.36 -2.87
C ARG A 23 10.31 0.73 -2.25
N TYR A 24 9.02 0.43 -2.07
CA TYR A 24 8.05 1.36 -1.47
C TYR A 24 8.21 1.50 0.05
N GLY A 25 9.03 0.66 0.69
CA GLY A 25 9.38 0.79 2.09
C GLY A 25 9.48 -0.55 2.78
N TYR A 26 9.53 -0.52 4.11
CA TYR A 26 9.40 -1.72 4.93
C TYR A 26 8.83 -1.35 6.30
N VAL A 27 8.16 -2.31 6.92
CA VAL A 27 7.80 -2.28 8.33
C VAL A 27 8.82 -3.11 9.10
N GLY A 28 9.42 -2.51 10.12
CA GLY A 28 10.39 -3.17 10.98
C GLY A 28 9.71 -3.98 12.07
N ILE A 29 10.08 -5.25 12.20
CA ILE A 29 9.72 -6.08 13.35
C ILE A 29 10.81 -5.89 14.40
N VAL A 30 10.40 -5.54 15.62
CA VAL A 30 11.32 -5.24 16.73
C VAL A 30 11.11 -6.18 17.90
N ASP A 31 12.18 -6.44 18.65
CA ASP A 31 12.10 -7.13 19.95
C ASP A 31 11.60 -6.20 21.07
N ASP A 32 11.47 -6.74 22.29
CA ASP A 32 11.06 -5.97 23.48
C ASP A 32 12.02 -4.82 23.81
N SER A 33 13.28 -4.89 23.36
CA SER A 33 14.30 -3.85 23.51
C SER A 33 14.32 -2.86 22.35
N ARG A 34 13.35 -2.92 21.43
CA ARG A 34 13.25 -2.11 20.20
C ARG A 34 14.40 -2.31 19.22
N ASN A 35 15.12 -3.43 19.30
CA ASN A 35 16.09 -3.79 18.28
C ASN A 35 15.34 -4.34 17.08
N LEU A 36 15.72 -3.88 15.88
CA LEU A 36 15.19 -4.42 14.64
C LEU A 36 15.69 -5.86 14.45
N ILE A 37 14.75 -6.81 14.41
CA ILE A 37 15.04 -8.23 14.24
C ILE A 37 14.62 -8.77 12.87
N ASP A 38 13.65 -8.14 12.20
CA ASP A 38 13.23 -8.52 10.85
C ASP A 38 12.52 -7.36 10.13
N LYS A 39 12.22 -7.53 8.83
CA LYS A 39 11.53 -6.54 7.98
C LYS A 39 10.50 -7.20 7.07
N ILE A 40 9.31 -6.62 7.03
CA ILE A 40 8.32 -6.89 5.99
C ILE A 40 8.44 -5.79 4.93
N TYR A 41 8.81 -6.15 3.71
CA TYR A 41 8.94 -5.18 2.62
C TYR A 41 7.59 -4.84 2.02
N ILE A 42 7.37 -3.55 1.77
CA ILE A 42 6.23 -3.06 1.02
C ILE A 42 6.61 -3.12 -0.46
N THR A 43 6.00 -4.06 -1.18
CA THR A 43 6.30 -4.33 -2.60
C THR A 43 5.19 -3.84 -3.52
N ALA A 44 4.03 -3.47 -2.98
CA ALA A 44 2.98 -2.78 -3.69
C ALA A 44 2.25 -1.79 -2.79
N VAL A 45 1.63 -0.79 -3.42
CA VAL A 45 0.61 0.04 -2.77
C VAL A 45 -0.67 0.04 -3.60
N ALA A 46 -1.80 0.21 -2.91
CA ALA A 46 -3.11 0.28 -3.52
C ALA A 46 -3.93 1.40 -2.90
N ILE A 47 -4.69 2.13 -3.72
CA ILE A 47 -5.75 3.02 -3.23
C ILE A 47 -7.06 2.25 -3.35
N CYS A 48 -7.70 2.03 -2.22
CA CYS A 48 -8.91 1.22 -2.12
C CYS A 48 -10.05 2.01 -1.48
N GLN A 49 -11.28 1.53 -1.65
CA GLN A 49 -12.46 2.09 -0.99
C GLN A 49 -13.43 0.99 -0.58
N TYR A 50 -13.86 1.02 0.67
CA TYR A 50 -14.92 0.16 1.18
C TYR A 50 -16.29 0.59 0.64
N ASP A 51 -17.18 -0.39 0.43
CA ASP A 51 -18.53 -0.09 -0.03
C ASP A 51 -19.27 0.83 0.96
N GLY A 52 -19.87 1.89 0.43
CA GLY A 52 -20.54 2.94 1.21
C GLY A 52 -19.63 3.91 1.97
N SER A 53 -18.31 3.73 1.97
CA SER A 53 -17.38 4.72 2.53
C SER A 53 -17.19 5.90 1.57
N LYS A 54 -16.94 7.08 2.13
CA LYS A 54 -16.53 8.28 1.38
C LYS A 54 -15.02 8.46 1.35
N GLU A 55 -14.32 7.81 2.26
CA GLU A 55 -12.88 7.86 2.39
C GLU A 55 -12.22 6.93 1.37
N CYS A 56 -10.97 7.22 1.06
CA CYS A 56 -10.08 6.37 0.27
C CYS A 56 -8.94 5.91 1.18
N TYR A 57 -8.51 4.67 1.02
CA TYR A 57 -7.48 4.08 1.87
C TYR A 57 -6.25 3.75 1.03
N LEU A 58 -5.10 4.25 1.45
CA LEU A 58 -3.80 3.88 0.87
C LEU A 58 -3.26 2.66 1.62
N PHE A 59 -3.33 1.50 0.98
CA PHE A 59 -2.83 0.24 1.52
C PHE A 59 -1.36 0.03 1.13
N SER A 60 -0.56 -0.37 2.11
CA SER A 60 0.79 -0.91 1.93
C SER A 60 0.73 -2.43 1.93
N CYS A 61 1.16 -3.06 0.84
CA CYS A 61 1.03 -4.51 0.66
C CYS A 61 2.40 -5.20 0.54
N ASP A 62 2.48 -6.42 1.04
CA ASP A 62 3.62 -7.32 0.83
C ASP A 62 3.55 -8.04 -0.53
N LEU A 63 4.49 -8.97 -0.79
CA LEU A 63 4.55 -9.70 -2.05
C LEU A 63 3.37 -10.67 -2.27
N ASN A 64 2.67 -11.04 -1.19
CA ASN A 64 1.51 -11.91 -1.20
C ASN A 64 0.19 -11.13 -1.30
N TRP A 65 0.24 -9.80 -1.38
CA TRP A 65 -0.90 -8.89 -1.26
C TRP A 65 -1.53 -8.83 0.13
N ASP A 66 -0.82 -9.27 1.17
CA ASP A 66 -1.25 -9.04 2.54
C ASP A 66 -1.10 -7.56 2.86
N VAL A 67 -2.17 -6.93 3.38
CA VAL A 67 -2.14 -5.52 3.79
C VAL A 67 -1.37 -5.41 5.11
N ILE A 68 -0.23 -4.74 5.06
CA ILE A 68 0.66 -4.53 6.21
C ILE A 68 0.19 -3.32 7.03
N GLY A 69 -0.43 -2.35 6.36
CA GLY A 69 -1.01 -1.18 6.98
C GLY A 69 -1.74 -0.29 5.98
N ASP A 70 -2.60 0.54 6.50
CA ASP A 70 -3.46 1.45 5.76
C ASP A 70 -3.53 2.84 6.40
N ILE A 71 -3.81 3.83 5.56
CA ILE A 71 -4.09 5.21 5.98
C ILE A 71 -5.27 5.72 5.16
N ASP A 72 -6.25 6.31 5.84
CA ASP A 72 -7.42 6.95 5.24
C ASP A 72 -7.14 8.39 4.79
N TYR A 73 -7.80 8.78 3.70
CA TYR A 73 -7.76 10.11 3.09
C TYR A 73 -9.15 10.50 2.60
N ASP A 74 -9.43 11.80 2.57
CA ASP A 74 -10.70 12.33 2.07
C ASP A 74 -10.79 12.23 0.54
N THR A 75 -9.65 12.23 -0.16
CA THR A 75 -9.57 12.22 -1.62
C THR A 75 -8.52 11.26 -2.18
N ILE A 76 -8.69 10.84 -3.43
CA ILE A 76 -7.72 10.01 -4.15
C ILE A 76 -6.42 10.79 -4.38
N GLU A 77 -6.51 12.10 -4.62
CA GLU A 77 -5.38 12.98 -4.85
C GLU A 77 -4.47 13.08 -3.63
N GLU A 78 -5.05 13.21 -2.42
CA GLU A 78 -4.28 13.19 -1.16
C GLU A 78 -3.62 11.83 -0.92
N ALA A 79 -4.33 10.74 -1.22
CA ALA A 79 -3.77 9.39 -1.12
C ALA A 79 -2.59 9.20 -2.10
N LYS A 80 -2.70 9.70 -3.34
CA LYS A 80 -1.60 9.69 -4.32
C LYS A 80 -0.42 10.57 -3.87
N GLU A 81 -0.68 11.76 -3.34
CA GLU A 81 0.38 12.64 -2.82
C GLU A 81 1.12 11.99 -1.64
N SER A 82 0.39 11.34 -0.74
CA SER A 82 0.99 10.57 0.34
C SER A 82 1.84 9.41 -0.17
N ALA A 83 1.38 8.68 -1.20
CA ALA A 83 2.14 7.60 -1.81
C ALA A 83 3.47 8.09 -2.42
N VAL A 84 3.48 9.28 -3.04
CA VAL A 84 4.71 9.92 -3.53
C VAL A 84 5.64 10.25 -2.35
N ASN A 85 5.11 10.91 -1.31
CA ASN A 85 5.93 11.43 -0.21
C ASN A 85 6.48 10.33 0.72
N ASN A 86 5.70 9.30 1.00
CA ASN A 86 6.03 8.26 1.98
C ASN A 86 6.63 7.00 1.34
N HIS A 87 6.23 6.70 0.11
CA HIS A 87 6.61 5.47 -0.57
C HIS A 87 7.42 5.71 -1.85
N ASN A 88 7.63 6.95 -2.27
CA ASN A 88 8.32 7.30 -3.53
C ASN A 88 7.66 6.64 -4.76
N VAL A 89 6.33 6.47 -4.69
CA VAL A 89 5.51 5.96 -5.80
C VAL A 89 5.42 7.05 -6.85
N LYS A 90 5.59 6.69 -8.13
CA LYS A 90 5.49 7.63 -9.25
C LYS A 90 4.19 7.43 -10.01
N GLU A 91 3.78 8.44 -10.77
CA GLU A 91 2.56 8.34 -11.58
C GLU A 91 2.62 7.18 -12.60
N GLU A 92 3.82 6.86 -13.10
CA GLU A 92 4.08 5.73 -14.03
C GLU A 92 3.98 4.34 -13.38
N ASP A 93 3.98 4.28 -12.04
CA ASP A 93 3.87 3.02 -11.31
C ASP A 93 2.41 2.55 -11.18
N TRP A 94 1.44 3.47 -11.28
CA TRP A 94 0.01 3.16 -11.21
C TRP A 94 -0.48 2.48 -12.49
N ILE A 95 -1.28 1.42 -12.32
CA ILE A 95 -1.80 0.63 -13.45
C ILE A 95 -3.20 1.10 -13.91
N PHE A 96 -3.99 1.71 -13.02
CA PHE A 96 -5.34 2.23 -13.28
C PHE A 96 -5.38 3.74 -13.10
#